data_AF-A0A918FNN2-F1
#
_entry.id   AF-A0A918FNN2-F1
#
_cell.length_a   1.000
_cell.length_b   1.000
_cell.length_c   1.000
_cell.angle_alpha   90.00
_cell.angle_beta   90.00
_cell.angle_gamma   90.00
#
_symmetry.space_group_name_H-M   'P 1'
#
loop_
_entity.id
_entity.type
_entity.pdbx_description
1 polymer ?
#
loop_
_entity_poly.entity_id
_entity_poly.type
_entity_poly.pdbx_seq_one_letter_code
_entity_poly.pdbx_strand_id
1 'polypeptide(L)'
;MTPQTGTYRIEFGPAWPVPPITVDFTDRTQADRMVTAHAMPYLRTKLEELGRPEFADCFFHTDRDLTVGQFMWLDLAGGRGARFCPARLTPAPVGGEDTRSSR
;
A
#
# COMPACT_ATOMS: atom_id res chain seq x y z
N MET A 1 -19.34 11.62 7.43
CA MET A 1 -18.75 10.63 6.51
C MET A 1 -18.16 9.50 7.32
N THR A 2 -18.86 8.36 7.29
CA THR A 2 -18.45 7.07 7.86
C THR A 2 -17.18 6.60 7.15
N PRO A 3 -16.19 6.03 7.84
CA PRO A 3 -15.05 5.41 7.17
C PRO A 3 -15.57 4.35 6.19
N GLN A 4 -15.19 4.44 4.91
CA GLN A 4 -15.48 3.37 3.97
C GLN A 4 -14.61 2.19 4.37
N THR A 5 -15.23 1.10 4.83
CA THR A 5 -14.58 -0.18 5.06
C THR A 5 -14.91 -1.10 3.88
N GLY A 6 -13.94 -1.86 3.41
CA GLY A 6 -14.13 -2.79 2.30
C GLY A 6 -12.82 -3.23 1.67
N THR A 7 -12.93 -3.96 0.57
CA THR A 7 -11.77 -4.46 -0.17
C THR A 7 -11.30 -3.44 -1.20
N TYR A 8 -10.00 -3.20 -1.26
CA TYR A 8 -9.38 -2.26 -2.20
C TYR A 8 -8.24 -2.93 -2.95
N ARG A 9 -8.16 -2.68 -4.25
CA ARG A 9 -6.98 -2.93 -5.06
C ARG A 9 -6.02 -1.75 -4.91
N ILE A 10 -4.77 -2.06 -4.57
CA ILE A 10 -3.72 -1.09 -4.33
C ILE A 10 -2.72 -1.18 -5.48
N GLU A 11 -2.53 -0.07 -6.16
CA GLU A 11 -1.64 0.05 -7.31
C GLU A 11 -0.52 1.04 -6.96
N PHE A 12 0.71 0.53 -6.91
CA PHE A 12 1.89 1.32 -6.57
C PHE A 12 2.37 2.12 -7.78
N GLY A 13 3.00 3.28 -7.53
CA GLY A 13 3.32 4.25 -8.56
C GLY A 13 4.11 3.69 -9.73
N PRO A 14 4.01 4.30 -10.92
CA PRO A 14 4.46 3.70 -12.19
C PRO A 14 5.96 3.42 -12.29
N ALA A 15 6.77 4.02 -11.42
CA ALA A 15 8.21 3.84 -11.36
C ALA A 15 8.66 2.73 -10.39
N TRP A 16 7.75 2.11 -9.65
CA TRP A 16 8.07 1.14 -8.59
C TRP A 16 7.76 -0.30 -9.05
N PRO A 17 8.61 -1.29 -8.73
CA PRO A 17 8.48 -2.66 -9.24
C PRO A 17 7.45 -3.50 -8.47
N VAL A 18 6.55 -2.87 -7.69
CA VAL A 18 5.67 -3.58 -6.77
C VAL A 18 4.40 -4.04 -7.49
N PRO A 19 4.08 -5.35 -7.50
CA PRO A 19 2.82 -5.84 -8.05
C PRO A 19 1.62 -5.30 -7.27
N PRO A 20 0.48 -5.02 -7.92
CA PRO A 20 -0.75 -4.68 -7.21
C PRO A 20 -1.17 -5.76 -6.21
N ILE A 21 -1.79 -5.34 -5.10
CA ILE A 21 -2.37 -6.24 -4.09
C ILE A 21 -3.80 -5.84 -3.79
N THR A 22 -4.65 -6.81 -3.45
CA THR A 22 -6.01 -6.57 -2.97
C THR A 22 -6.06 -6.82 -1.46
N VAL A 23 -6.55 -5.84 -0.69
CA VAL A 23 -6.55 -5.89 0.78
C VAL A 23 -7.91 -5.42 1.33
N ASP A 24 -8.38 -6.09 2.38
CA ASP A 24 -9.56 -5.68 3.15
C ASP A 24 -9.17 -4.63 4.21
N PHE A 25 -9.80 -3.46 4.16
CA PHE A 25 -9.59 -2.34 5.08
C PHE A 25 -10.57 -2.30 6.25
N THR A 26 -11.29 -3.40 6.54
CA THR A 26 -12.12 -3.52 7.74
C THR A 26 -11.30 -3.35 9.03
N ASP A 27 -10.08 -3.90 9.08
CA ASP A 27 -9.04 -3.51 10.04
C ASP A 27 -7.93 -2.76 9.30
N ARG A 28 -7.93 -1.44 9.45
CA ARG A 28 -6.96 -0.57 8.77
C ARG A 28 -5.52 -0.81 9.21
N THR A 29 -5.29 -1.13 10.48
CA THR A 29 -3.93 -1.36 10.99
C THR A 29 -3.38 -2.66 10.43
N GLN A 30 -4.21 -3.71 10.38
CA GLN A 30 -3.85 -4.97 9.75
C GLN A 30 -3.63 -4.78 8.24
N ALA A 31 -4.50 -4.04 7.56
CA ALA A 31 -4.37 -3.73 6.15
C ALA A 31 -3.02 -3.04 5.84
N ASP A 32 -2.70 -1.94 6.53
CA ASP A 32 -1.46 -1.19 6.32
C ASP A 32 -0.20 -2.09 6.53
N ARG A 33 -0.25 -3.01 7.51
CA ARG A 33 0.82 -4.00 7.73
C ARG A 33 0.92 -5.02 6.60
N MET A 34 -0.21 -5.52 6.09
CA MET A 34 -0.24 -6.44 4.95
C MET A 34 0.34 -5.80 3.68
N VAL A 35 -0.03 -4.55 3.41
CA VAL A 35 0.52 -3.78 2.28
C VAL A 35 2.03 -3.62 2.41
N THR A 36 2.50 -3.29 3.62
CA THR A 36 3.94 -3.13 3.90
C THR A 36 4.69 -4.44 3.69
N ALA A 37 4.20 -5.54 4.26
CA ALA A 37 4.81 -6.86 4.11
C ALA A 37 4.87 -7.32 2.65
N HIS A 38 3.84 -7.01 1.86
CA HIS A 38 3.80 -7.29 0.43
C HIS A 38 4.80 -6.46 -0.38
N ALA A 39 4.85 -5.16 -0.14
CA ALA A 39 5.64 -4.25 -0.98
C ALA A 39 7.15 -4.32 -0.68
N MET A 40 7.53 -4.52 0.58
CA MET A 40 8.92 -4.39 1.02
C MET A 40 9.93 -5.31 0.33
N PRO A 41 9.63 -6.58 0.01
CA PRO A 41 10.54 -7.43 -0.76
C PRO A 41 10.93 -6.83 -2.12
N TYR A 42 10.00 -6.13 -2.78
CA TYR A 42 10.22 -5.49 -4.08
C TYR A 42 10.92 -4.12 -3.94
N LEU A 43 10.54 -3.35 -2.92
CA LEU A 43 11.08 -2.01 -2.71
C LEU A 43 12.51 -2.04 -2.17
N ARG A 44 12.89 -3.05 -1.37
CA ARG A 44 14.21 -3.10 -0.74
C ARG A 44 15.36 -3.00 -1.74
N THR A 45 15.35 -3.83 -2.78
CA THR A 45 16.36 -3.78 -3.83
C THR A 45 16.42 -2.41 -4.49
N LYS A 46 15.25 -1.79 -4.76
CA LYS A 46 15.22 -0.47 -5.38
C LYS A 46 15.75 0.63 -4.46
N LEU A 47 15.46 0.55 -3.17
CA LEU A 47 15.95 1.49 -2.17
C LEU A 47 17.47 1.36 -1.96
N GLU A 48 18.00 0.14 -2.00
CA GLU A 48 19.45 -0.12 -1.97
C GLU A 48 20.16 0.47 -3.20
N GLU A 49 19.61 0.28 -4.41
CA GLU A 49 20.13 0.90 -5.64
C GLU A 49 20.17 2.44 -5.56
N LEU A 50 19.18 3.03 -4.90
CA LEU A 50 19.08 4.48 -4.69
C LEU A 50 19.97 4.99 -3.53
N GLY A 51 20.69 4.11 -2.85
CA GLY A 51 21.51 4.45 -1.68
C GLY A 51 20.67 4.96 -0.50
N ARG A 52 19.48 4.40 -0.31
CA ARG A 52 18.53 4.73 0.77
C ARG A 52 18.01 3.46 1.48
N PRO A 53 18.88 2.51 1.90
CA PRO A 53 18.45 1.27 2.55
C PRO A 53 17.67 1.52 3.85
N GLU A 54 17.89 2.65 4.53
CA GLU A 54 17.21 3.04 5.75
C GLU A 54 15.69 3.22 5.57
N PHE A 55 15.23 3.55 4.36
CA PHE A 55 13.80 3.68 4.05
C PHE A 55 13.08 2.32 4.05
N ALA A 56 13.79 1.21 4.18
CA ALA A 56 13.19 -0.10 4.33
C ALA A 56 12.49 -0.30 5.69
N ASP A 57 12.79 0.52 6.70
CA ASP A 57 12.08 0.55 7.99
C ASP A 57 10.96 1.61 7.96
N CYS A 58 9.94 1.35 7.15
CA CYS A 58 8.84 2.28 6.88
C CYS A 58 7.48 1.63 7.16
N PHE A 59 6.43 2.45 7.15
CA PHE A 59 5.05 1.98 7.22
C PHE A 59 4.22 2.54 6.07
N PHE A 60 3.23 1.77 5.64
CA PHE A 60 2.22 2.26 4.71
C PHE A 60 1.21 3.15 5.44
N HIS A 61 0.87 4.27 4.81
CA HIS A 61 -0.11 5.21 5.32
C HIS A 61 -1.08 5.60 4.21
N THR A 62 -2.36 5.68 4.57
CA THR A 62 -3.48 6.00 3.67
C THR A 62 -4.19 7.29 4.09
N ASP A 63 -4.90 7.92 3.16
CA ASP A 63 -5.81 9.03 3.48
C ASP A 63 -7.10 8.54 4.16
N ARG A 64 -7.92 9.48 4.64
CA ARG A 64 -9.17 9.12 5.32
C ARG A 64 -10.15 8.38 4.41
N ASP A 65 -10.16 8.72 3.13
CA ASP A 65 -11.16 8.26 2.16
C ASP A 65 -10.73 6.99 1.41
N LEU A 66 -9.56 6.43 1.75
CA LEU A 66 -8.97 5.25 1.11
C LEU A 66 -8.88 5.39 -0.42
N THR A 67 -8.42 6.55 -0.87
CA THR A 67 -8.19 6.85 -2.30
C THR A 67 -6.71 6.83 -2.64
N VAL A 68 -5.86 7.17 -1.68
CA VAL A 68 -4.40 7.25 -1.86
C VAL A 68 -3.66 6.67 -0.66
N GLY A 69 -2.49 6.12 -0.93
CA GLY A 69 -1.56 5.67 0.08
C GLY A 69 -0.12 5.98 -0.30
N GLN A 70 0.79 5.84 0.65
CA GLN A 70 2.21 6.06 0.45
C GLN A 70 3.01 5.39 1.57
N PHE A 71 4.29 5.12 1.32
CA PHE A 71 5.22 4.67 2.34
C PHE A 71 5.84 5.87 3.06
N MET A 72 5.88 5.78 4.38
CA MET A 72 6.46 6.79 5.26
C MET A 72 7.59 6.19 6.08
N TRP A 73 8.78 6.77 5.96
CA TRP A 73 9.91 6.53 6.84
C TRP A 73 10.03 7.67 7.84
N LEU A 74 10.26 7.35 9.12
CA LEU A 74 10.41 8.32 10.20
C LEU A 74 11.65 7.98 11.03
N ASP A 75 12.51 8.97 11.23
CA ASP A 75 13.62 8.95 12.19
C ASP A 75 13.29 9.94 13.30
N LEU A 76 12.73 9.43 14.39
CA LEU A 76 12.28 10.24 15.51
C LEU A 76 13.45 10.84 16.29
N ALA A 77 14.60 10.16 16.35
CA ALA A 77 15.78 10.65 17.03
C ALA A 77 16.44 11.81 16.28
N GLY A 78 16.46 11.74 14.95
CA GLY A 78 16.96 12.80 14.08
C GLY A 78 15.92 13.85 13.70
N GLY A 79 14.64 13.68 14.06
CA GLY A 79 13.56 14.58 13.66
C GLY A 79 13.31 14.63 12.14
N ARG A 80 13.56 13.53 11.42
CA ARG A 80 13.46 13.44 9.97
C ARG A 80 12.32 12.53 9.53
N GLY A 81 11.85 12.73 8.31
CA GLY A 81 10.89 11.83 7.68
C GLY A 81 10.87 11.98 6.16
N ALA A 82 10.44 10.92 5.49
CA ALA A 82 10.32 10.89 4.04
C ALA A 82 9.04 10.15 3.61
N ARG A 83 8.47 10.59 2.49
CA ARG A 83 7.37 9.93 1.80
C ARG A 83 7.86 9.41 0.47
N PHE A 84 7.51 8.18 0.12
CA PHE A 84 7.88 7.58 -1.15
C PHE A 84 6.86 6.52 -1.57
N CYS A 85 7.02 6.00 -2.78
CA CYS A 85 6.15 4.96 -3.34
C CYS A 85 4.65 5.28 -3.15
N PRO A 86 4.14 6.32 -3.83
CA PRO A 86 2.70 6.62 -3.78
C PRO A 86 1.92 5.44 -4.36
N ALA A 87 0.74 5.22 -3.84
CA ALA A 87 -0.18 4.18 -4.25
C ALA A 87 -1.58 4.74 -4.45
N ARG A 88 -2.29 4.23 -5.45
CA ARG A 88 -3.71 4.47 -5.67
C ARG A 88 -4.50 3.31 -5.08
N LEU A 89 -5.57 3.63 -4.36
CA LEU A 89 -6.52 2.65 -3.86
C LEU A 89 -7.80 2.76 -4.67
N THR A 90 -8.25 1.63 -5.21
CA THR A 90 -9.49 1.51 -5.97
C THR A 90 -10.38 0.47 -5.30
N PRO A 91 -11.64 0.79 -4.96
CA PRO A 91 -12.57 -0.20 -4.41
C PRO A 91 -12.63 -1.44 -5.32
N ALA A 92 -12.48 -2.62 -4.73
CA ALA A 92 -12.59 -3.89 -5.40
C ALA A 92 -13.85 -4.62 -4.90
N PRO A 93 -14.60 -5.29 -5.78
CA PRO A 93 -15.79 -6.03 -5.36
C PRO A 93 -15.39 -7.13 -4.36
N VAL A 94 -16.12 -7.19 -3.24
CA VAL A 94 -16.06 -8.31 -2.29
C VAL A 94 -16.76 -9.51 -2.94
N GLY A 95 -15.98 -10.48 -3.40
CA GLY A 95 -16.51 -11.73 -3.96
C GLY A 95 -17.18 -11.57 -5.32
N GLY A 96 -16.38 -11.55 -6.38
CA GLY A 96 -16.87 -11.82 -7.73
C GLY A 96 -16.92 -13.32 -7.95
N GLU A 97 -18.06 -13.94 -7.64
CA GLU A 97 -18.44 -15.20 -8.28
C GLU A 97 -18.56 -14.91 -9.78
N ASP A 98 -17.68 -15.49 -10.59
CA ASP A 98 -17.79 -15.50 -12.05
C ASP A 98 -18.97 -16.42 -12.46
N THR A 99 -20.20 -16.00 -12.18
CA THR A 99 -21.39 -16.56 -12.82
C THR A 99 -21.72 -15.77 -14.08
N ARG A 100 -20.83 -15.83 -15.09
CA ARG A 100 -21.25 -15.66 -16.48
C ARG A 100 -21.30 -17.02 -17.18
N SER A 101 -22.46 -17.62 -16.96
CA SER A 101 -23.15 -18.54 -17.87
C SER A 101 -22.89 -18.22 -19.34
N SER A 102 -22.18 -19.09 -20.05
CA SER A 102 -22.32 -19.22 -21.51
C SER A 102 -23.29 -20.35 -21.77
N ARG A 103 -24.51 -19.96 -22.15
CA ARG A 103 -25.46 -20.79 -22.89
C ARG A 103 -25.02 -20.90 -24.35
#